data_AF-A0A1R3JR67-F1
#
_entry.id   AF-A0A1R3JR67-F1
#
_cell.length_a   1.000
_cell.length_b   1.000
_cell.length_c   1.000
_cell.angle_alpha   90.00
_cell.angle_beta   90.00
_cell.angle_gamma   90.00
#
_symmetry.space_group_name_H-M   'P 1'
#
loop_
_entity.id
_entity.type
_entity.pdbx_description
1 polymer ?
#
loop_
_entity_poly.entity_id
_entity_poly.type
_entity_poly.pdbx_seq_one_letter_code
_entity_poly.pdbx_strand_id
1 'polypeptide(L)'
;MINPSKKSRLGNPSGYKLVPGGTAASLLDHDDPSQLRSAFTNNQIWVTPYSKDEQWAGGLLVYQSKGDDTLAVWSERDRPIENKDSLLWYTLGFHHIPCQEDFPVMPTVSSSFELKPVNLFEGNPILGAAPAFENDLPVCRPFASS
;
A
#
# COMPACT_ATOMS: atom_id res chain seq x y z
N MET A 1 2.72 3.90 8.22
CA MET A 1 1.98 5.09 8.69
C MET A 1 1.58 4.86 10.14
N ILE A 2 1.90 5.81 11.03
CA ILE A 2 1.59 5.72 12.47
C ILE A 2 0.82 6.95 12.94
N ASN A 3 0.08 6.81 14.04
CA ASN A 3 -0.42 7.92 14.83
C ASN A 3 0.47 8.07 16.08
N PRO A 4 1.38 9.06 16.12
CA PRO A 4 2.34 9.22 17.21
C PRO A 4 1.69 9.65 18.54
N SER A 5 0.49 10.23 18.48
CA SER A 5 -0.31 10.64 19.64
C SER A 5 -1.04 9.48 20.31
N LYS A 6 -1.08 8.30 19.67
CA LYS A 6 -1.72 7.09 20.19
C LYS A 6 -0.67 6.00 20.34
N LYS A 7 -0.46 5.59 21.58
CA LYS A 7 0.52 4.57 21.94
C LYS A 7 -0.20 3.39 22.60
N SER A 8 0.30 2.19 22.37
CA SER A 8 -0.11 1.01 23.12
C SER A 8 0.35 1.11 24.58
N ARG A 9 -0.13 0.20 25.43
CA ARG A 9 0.31 0.10 26.83
C ARG A 9 1.83 -0.04 26.99
N LEU A 10 2.51 -0.60 26.00
CA LEU A 10 3.97 -0.76 25.97
C LEU A 10 4.70 0.49 25.43
N GLY A 11 3.98 1.55 25.07
CA GLY A 11 4.55 2.81 24.58
C GLY A 11 4.82 2.87 23.08
N ASN A 12 4.45 1.83 22.32
CA ASN A 12 4.66 1.80 20.87
C ASN A 12 3.57 2.61 20.15
N PRO A 13 3.91 3.46 19.16
CA PRO A 13 2.89 4.19 18.40
C PRO A 13 2.05 3.23 17.55
N SER A 14 0.74 3.46 17.53
CA SER A 14 -0.21 2.65 16.79
C SER A 14 -0.20 3.00 15.31
N GLY A 15 -0.30 1.99 14.43
CA GLY A 15 -0.36 2.26 13.00
C GLY A 15 -0.57 1.04 12.12
N TYR A 16 -0.35 1.27 10.83
CA TYR A 16 -0.33 0.24 9.79
C TYR A 16 0.99 0.30 9.03
N LYS A 17 1.52 -0.86 8.66
CA LYS A 17 2.60 -0.98 7.69
C LYS A 17 2.05 -1.45 6.35
N LEU A 18 2.62 -0.92 5.29
CA LEU A 18 2.51 -1.49 3.97
C LEU A 18 3.47 -2.68 3.87
N VAL A 19 2.97 -3.85 3.51
CA VAL A 19 3.75 -5.03 3.14
C VAL A 19 3.66 -5.12 1.61
N PRO A 20 4.69 -4.66 0.88
CA PRO A 20 4.68 -4.69 -0.57
C PRO A 20 4.78 -6.14 -1.07
N GLY A 21 4.04 -6.47 -2.13
CA GLY A 21 4.30 -7.66 -2.92
C GLY A 21 5.37 -7.42 -4.00
N GLY A 22 5.41 -8.28 -5.01
CA GLY A 22 6.24 -8.04 -6.20
C GLY A 22 5.83 -6.72 -6.87
N THR A 23 6.82 -5.87 -7.13
CA THR A 23 6.63 -4.58 -7.81
C THR A 23 7.73 -4.37 -8.85
N ALA A 24 7.62 -3.31 -9.65
CA ALA A 24 8.56 -2.94 -10.69
C ALA A 24 8.94 -1.46 -10.56
N ALA A 25 10.19 -1.14 -10.90
CA ALA A 25 10.62 0.24 -11.14
C ALA A 25 10.34 0.62 -12.59
N SER A 26 10.30 1.91 -12.93
CA SER A 26 10.32 2.28 -14.35
C SER A 26 11.67 1.91 -14.97
N LEU A 27 11.65 1.48 -16.24
CA LEU A 27 12.85 1.23 -17.05
C LEU A 27 13.13 2.38 -18.03
N LEU A 28 12.27 3.40 -18.07
CA LEU A 28 12.42 4.52 -18.97
C LEU A 28 13.45 5.51 -18.41
N ASP A 29 14.12 6.21 -19.32
CA ASP A 29 14.96 7.34 -18.97
C ASP A 29 14.11 8.45 -18.32
N HIS A 30 14.66 9.15 -17.33
CA HIS A 30 13.92 10.22 -16.64
C HIS A 30 13.56 11.40 -17.55
N ASP A 31 14.31 11.62 -18.62
CA ASP A 31 14.05 12.68 -19.60
C ASP A 31 13.12 12.22 -20.76
N ASP A 32 12.70 10.94 -20.79
CA ASP A 32 11.70 10.45 -21.76
C ASP A 32 10.36 11.18 -21.52
N PRO A 33 9.72 11.75 -22.57
CA PRO A 33 8.38 12.33 -22.47
C PRO A 33 7.36 11.45 -21.76
N SER A 34 7.44 10.12 -21.92
CA SER A 34 6.53 9.19 -21.23
C SER A 34 6.83 9.12 -19.72
N GLN A 35 8.10 9.13 -19.34
CA GLN A 35 8.51 9.11 -17.94
C GLN A 35 8.21 10.44 -17.25
N LEU A 36 8.42 11.58 -17.91
CA LEU A 36 8.03 12.91 -17.40
C LEU A 36 6.53 12.98 -17.08
N ARG A 37 5.68 12.46 -17.98
CA ARG A 37 4.23 12.42 -17.79
C ARG A 37 3.78 11.43 -16.71
N SER A 38 4.61 10.43 -16.41
CA SER A 38 4.33 9.39 -15.41
C SER A 38 5.33 9.42 -14.24
N ALA A 39 5.87 10.60 -13.93
CA ALA A 39 6.94 10.77 -12.94
C ALA A 39 6.53 10.32 -11.51
N PHE A 40 5.23 10.14 -11.26
CA PHE A 40 4.73 9.46 -10.05
C PHE A 40 5.23 8.01 -9.90
N THR A 41 5.77 7.40 -10.96
CA THR A 41 6.41 6.07 -10.93
C THR A 41 7.90 6.11 -10.55
N ASN A 42 8.51 7.30 -10.41
CA ASN A 42 9.92 7.44 -10.03
C ASN A 42 10.22 6.84 -8.64
N ASN A 43 9.21 6.73 -7.78
CA ASN A 43 9.31 6.05 -6.48
C ASN A 43 8.14 5.09 -6.31
N GLN A 44 8.36 3.98 -5.58
CA GLN A 44 7.29 3.05 -5.22
C GLN A 44 6.36 3.63 -4.14
N ILE A 45 6.88 4.50 -3.26
CA ILE A 45 6.12 5.11 -2.17
C ILE A 45 6.37 6.61 -2.17
N TRP A 46 5.28 7.38 -2.07
CA TRP A 46 5.31 8.81 -1.79
C TRP A 46 4.45 9.10 -0.57
N VAL A 47 4.82 10.13 0.19
CA VAL A 47 3.97 10.67 1.25
C VAL A 47 3.87 12.17 1.08
N THR A 48 2.66 12.68 0.93
CA THR A 48 2.38 14.11 0.76
C THR A 48 1.43 14.58 1.86
N PRO A 49 1.44 15.87 2.22
CA PRO A 49 0.35 16.43 3.03
C PRO A 49 -0.98 16.27 2.29
N TYR A 50 -2.07 16.08 3.03
CA TYR A 50 -3.40 16.06 2.43
C TYR A 50 -3.71 17.39 1.75
N SER A 51 -4.18 17.34 0.51
CA SER A 51 -4.70 18.48 -0.24
C SER A 51 -5.91 18.02 -1.03
N LYS A 52 -6.97 18.82 -1.00
CA LYS A 52 -8.22 18.50 -1.70
C LYS A 52 -8.06 18.53 -3.23
N ASP A 53 -7.10 19.30 -3.74
CA ASP A 53 -6.90 19.50 -5.17
C ASP A 53 -5.90 18.50 -5.78
N GLU A 54 -5.11 17.80 -4.95
CA GLU A 54 -4.05 16.88 -5.38
C GLU A 54 -4.54 15.42 -5.36
N GLN A 55 -5.40 15.06 -6.33
CA GLN A 55 -6.06 13.75 -6.38
C GLN A 55 -5.49 12.80 -7.44
N TRP A 56 -4.97 13.34 -8.55
CA TRP A 56 -4.60 12.58 -9.75
C TRP A 56 -3.07 12.59 -9.94
N ALA A 57 -2.38 11.48 -9.67
CA ALA A 57 -0.91 11.45 -9.64
C ALA A 57 -0.23 11.85 -10.98
N GLY A 58 -0.92 11.69 -12.12
CA GLY A 58 -0.45 12.14 -13.45
C GLY A 58 -0.98 13.52 -13.87
N GLY A 59 -1.70 14.22 -12.99
CA GLY A 59 -2.38 15.49 -13.24
C GLY A 59 -3.84 15.36 -13.62
N LEU A 60 -4.59 16.46 -13.50
CA LEU A 60 -6.02 16.51 -13.81
C LEU A 60 -6.31 16.27 -15.30
N LEU A 61 -5.46 16.82 -16.19
CA LEU A 61 -5.60 16.74 -17.65
C LEU A 61 -4.44 15.96 -18.26
N VAL A 62 -4.58 14.63 -18.34
CA VAL A 62 -3.48 13.72 -18.70
C VAL A 62 -3.26 13.59 -20.22
N TYR A 63 -4.31 13.72 -21.03
CA TYR A 63 -4.19 13.59 -22.49
C TYR A 63 -3.28 14.68 -23.06
N GLN A 64 -2.21 14.28 -23.75
CA GLN A 64 -1.17 15.17 -24.27
C GLN A 64 -0.49 16.08 -23.22
N SER A 65 -0.57 15.72 -21.93
CA SER A 65 0.09 16.44 -20.85
C SER A 65 1.59 16.59 -21.06
N LYS A 66 2.20 17.59 -20.43
CA LYS A 66 3.65 17.82 -20.44
C LYS A 66 4.35 17.34 -19.17
N GLY A 67 3.61 16.79 -18.21
CA GLY A 67 4.13 16.30 -16.93
C GLY A 67 4.28 17.40 -15.87
N ASP A 68 3.66 18.55 -16.09
CA ASP A 68 3.73 19.78 -15.30
C ASP A 68 2.80 19.82 -14.07
N ASP A 69 1.89 18.85 -13.93
CA ASP A 69 0.95 18.73 -12.80
C ASP A 69 0.96 17.31 -12.20
N THR A 70 2.15 16.71 -12.04
CA THR A 70 2.26 15.34 -11.50
C THR A 70 2.51 15.33 -9.99
N LEU A 71 2.33 14.16 -9.36
CA LEU A 71 2.72 13.91 -7.97
C LEU A 71 4.19 14.28 -7.70
N ALA A 72 5.07 14.07 -8.68
CA ALA A 72 6.47 14.47 -8.57
C ALA A 72 6.58 16.00 -8.44
N VAL A 73 5.91 16.76 -9.31
CA VAL A 73 5.88 18.24 -9.26
C VAL A 73 5.27 18.74 -7.95
N TRP A 74 4.20 18.12 -7.44
CA TRP A 74 3.63 18.51 -6.15
C TRP A 74 4.58 18.28 -4.98
N SER A 75 5.43 17.24 -5.09
CA SER A 75 6.39 16.85 -4.07
C SER A 75 7.63 17.74 -4.05
N GLU A 76 7.98 18.41 -5.16
CA GLU A 76 9.07 19.40 -5.21
C GLU A 76 8.88 20.57 -4.24
N ARG A 77 7.64 20.80 -3.77
CA ARG A 77 7.33 21.81 -2.76
C ARG A 77 7.87 21.45 -1.36
N ASP A 78 8.38 20.23 -1.17
CA ASP A 78 9.00 19.70 0.05
C ASP A 78 8.24 20.07 1.34
N ARG A 79 6.93 19.85 1.30
CA ARG A 79 6.04 20.27 2.39
C ARG A 79 6.17 19.30 3.56
N PRO A 80 6.17 19.81 4.81
CA PRO A 80 6.28 18.97 6.01
C PRO A 80 5.08 18.03 6.19
N ILE A 81 5.37 16.76 6.48
CA ILE A 81 4.39 15.66 6.66
C ILE A 81 4.29 15.13 8.10
N GLU A 82 5.23 15.47 8.97
CA GLU A 82 5.25 14.94 10.34
C GLU A 82 4.07 15.48 11.17
N ASN A 83 3.37 14.60 11.89
CA ASN A 83 2.25 14.95 12.79
C ASN A 83 1.10 15.71 12.09
N LYS A 84 0.89 15.46 10.79
CA LYS A 84 -0.13 16.12 9.98
C LYS A 84 -0.97 15.12 9.21
N ASP A 85 -2.13 15.58 8.74
CA ASP A 85 -2.92 14.84 7.78
C ASP A 85 -2.10 14.64 6.49
N SER A 86 -1.89 13.38 6.16
CA SER A 86 -0.93 12.95 5.13
C SER A 86 -1.52 11.82 4.31
N LEU A 87 -1.24 11.83 3.02
CA LEU A 87 -1.61 10.81 2.07
C LEU A 87 -0.39 9.99 1.69
N LEU A 88 -0.55 8.66 1.66
CA LEU A 88 0.45 7.73 1.14
C LEU A 88 0.02 7.27 -0.25
N TRP A 89 0.93 7.40 -1.21
CA TRP A 89 0.77 6.91 -2.57
C TRP A 89 1.66 5.68 -2.75
N TYR A 90 1.11 4.58 -3.25
CA TYR A 90 1.86 3.35 -3.50
C TYR A 90 1.70 2.94 -4.96
N THR A 91 2.82 2.82 -5.67
CA THR A 91 2.88 2.37 -7.07
C THR A 91 3.20 0.88 -7.10
N LEU A 92 2.25 0.08 -7.62
CA LEU A 92 2.38 -1.35 -7.88
C LEU A 92 2.47 -1.57 -9.39
N GLY A 93 3.46 -2.32 -9.85
CA GLY A 93 3.64 -2.63 -11.28
C GLY A 93 4.40 -3.93 -11.52
N PHE A 94 4.52 -4.33 -12.78
CA PHE A 94 5.29 -5.50 -13.21
C PHE A 94 5.87 -5.25 -14.61
N HIS A 95 6.90 -6.02 -14.98
CA HIS A 95 7.44 -6.04 -16.34
C HIS A 95 6.86 -7.23 -17.10
N HIS A 96 6.06 -6.96 -18.14
CA HIS A 96 5.49 -8.02 -18.98
C HIS A 96 6.46 -8.36 -20.12
N ILE A 97 7.06 -9.55 -20.07
CA ILE A 97 7.79 -10.15 -21.20
C ILE A 97 6.84 -11.20 -21.80
N PRO A 98 6.21 -10.94 -22.95
CA PRO A 98 5.18 -11.84 -23.49
C PRO A 98 5.71 -13.24 -23.80
N CYS A 99 4.87 -14.25 -23.60
CA CYS A 99 5.15 -15.65 -23.98
C CYS A 99 4.04 -16.25 -24.85
N GLN A 100 4.23 -17.49 -25.31
CA GLN A 100 3.28 -18.11 -26.26
C GLN A 100 1.90 -18.36 -25.62
N GLU A 101 1.88 -18.66 -24.32
CA GLU A 101 0.70 -18.90 -23.51
C GLU A 101 -0.18 -17.65 -23.34
N ASP A 102 0.37 -16.45 -23.58
CA ASP A 102 -0.40 -15.20 -23.51
C ASP A 102 -1.36 -15.03 -24.70
N PHE A 103 -1.25 -15.86 -25.73
CA PHE A 103 -2.01 -15.76 -26.98
C PHE A 103 -2.94 -16.97 -27.20
N PRO A 104 -4.17 -16.78 -27.72
CA PRO A 104 -4.82 -15.52 -28.11
C PRO A 104 -5.46 -14.76 -26.94
N VAL A 105 -5.50 -15.39 -25.77
CA VAL A 105 -6.08 -14.83 -24.54
C VAL A 105 -5.13 -15.13 -23.39
N MET A 106 -4.61 -14.09 -22.77
CA MET A 106 -3.68 -14.18 -21.65
C MET A 106 -4.38 -14.74 -20.38
N PRO A 107 -3.84 -15.79 -19.74
CA PRO A 107 -4.27 -16.21 -18.42
C PRO A 107 -4.05 -15.12 -17.35
N THR A 108 -4.79 -15.19 -16.25
CA THR A 108 -4.68 -14.20 -15.17
C THR A 108 -3.28 -14.19 -14.53
N VAL A 109 -2.67 -13.01 -14.49
CA VAL A 109 -1.51 -12.71 -13.63
C VAL A 109 -1.99 -11.87 -12.44
N SER A 110 -1.58 -12.26 -11.22
CA SER A 110 -2.02 -11.60 -9.98
C SER A 110 -0.88 -10.87 -9.30
N SER A 111 -1.17 -9.73 -8.69
CA SER A 111 -0.26 -8.97 -7.82
C SER A 111 -1.06 -8.41 -6.64
N SER A 112 -0.43 -8.32 -5.48
CA SER A 112 -1.10 -7.89 -4.25
C SER A 112 -0.13 -7.20 -3.29
N PHE A 113 -0.69 -6.55 -2.28
CA PHE A 113 0.02 -5.98 -1.14
C PHE A 113 -0.90 -6.08 0.09
N GLU A 114 -0.34 -5.93 1.28
CA GLU A 114 -1.11 -5.95 2.53
C GLU A 114 -0.91 -4.64 3.30
N LEU A 115 -2.00 -4.08 3.83
CA LEU A 115 -1.92 -3.08 4.89
C LEU A 115 -2.11 -3.80 6.22
N LYS A 116 -1.00 -4.05 6.91
CA LYS A 116 -0.98 -4.84 8.14
C LYS A 116 -0.98 -3.94 9.37
N PRO A 117 -1.88 -4.14 10.34
CA PRO A 117 -1.85 -3.40 11.59
C PRO A 117 -0.55 -3.71 12.36
N VAL A 118 0.09 -2.68 12.91
CA VAL A 118 1.33 -2.78 13.70
C VAL A 118 1.15 -1.94 14.95
N ASN A 119 1.22 -2.59 16.12
CA ASN A 119 0.99 -1.94 17.42
C ASN A 119 -0.36 -1.19 17.54
N LEU A 120 -1.31 -1.52 16.66
CA LEU A 120 -2.65 -0.95 16.66
C LEU A 120 -3.51 -1.54 17.78
N PHE A 121 -3.31 -2.83 18.06
CA PHE A 121 -4.01 -3.58 19.10
C PHE A 121 -3.04 -3.92 20.24
N GLU A 122 -3.57 -4.07 21.45
CA GLU A 122 -2.80 -4.46 22.64
C GLU A 122 -2.32 -5.91 22.60
N GLY A 123 -2.97 -6.75 21.80
CA GLY A 123 -2.63 -8.15 21.59
C GLY A 123 -3.17 -8.64 20.26
N ASN A 124 -3.09 -9.94 20.00
CA ASN A 124 -3.63 -10.52 18.78
C ASN A 124 -5.16 -10.27 18.69
N PRO A 125 -5.66 -9.49 17.70
CA PRO A 125 -7.08 -9.10 17.64
C PRO A 125 -8.03 -10.27 17.39
N ILE A 126 -7.53 -11.41 16.87
CA ILE A 126 -8.36 -12.59 16.58
C ILE A 126 -8.26 -13.67 17.67
N LEU A 127 -7.59 -13.41 18.79
CA LEU A 127 -7.43 -14.41 19.85
C LEU A 127 -8.76 -14.91 20.42
N GLY A 128 -9.81 -14.07 20.41
CA GLY A 128 -11.16 -14.44 20.83
C GLY A 128 -12.07 -14.92 19.71
N ALA A 129 -11.58 -15.06 18.48
CA ALA A 129 -12.38 -15.57 17.37
C ALA A 129 -12.66 -17.06 17.57
N ALA A 130 -13.85 -17.51 17.18
CA ALA A 130 -14.17 -18.94 17.15
C ALA A 130 -13.20 -19.67 16.21
N PRO A 131 -12.79 -20.90 16.53
CA PRO A 131 -11.94 -21.69 15.65
C PRO A 131 -12.59 -21.91 14.28
N ALA A 132 -11.78 -21.96 13.23
CA ALA A 132 -12.27 -22.14 11.87
C ALA A 132 -12.71 -23.57 11.56
N PHE A 133 -12.15 -24.55 12.29
CA PHE A 133 -12.42 -25.98 12.09
C PHE A 133 -13.09 -26.58 13.32
N GLU A 134 -13.98 -27.55 13.09
CA GLU A 134 -14.73 -28.24 14.15
C GLU A 134 -13.81 -28.99 15.11
N ASN A 135 -12.71 -29.55 14.60
CA ASN A 135 -11.71 -30.28 15.41
C ASN A 135 -10.93 -29.38 16.39
N ASP A 136 -10.95 -28.07 16.18
CA ASP A 136 -10.29 -27.09 17.05
C ASP A 136 -11.22 -26.62 18.19
N LEU A 137 -12.49 -27.02 18.17
CA LEU A 137 -13.42 -26.73 19.26
C LEU A 137 -13.01 -27.50 20.52
N PRO A 138 -13.07 -26.87 21.71
CA PRO A 138 -12.78 -27.56 22.95
C PRO A 138 -13.78 -28.71 23.16
N VAL A 139 -13.26 -29.94 23.27
CA VAL A 139 -14.07 -31.11 23.60
C VAL A 139 -14.35 -31.07 25.11
N CYS A 140 -15.56 -30.66 25.48
CA CYS A 140 -16.04 -30.78 26.85
C CYS A 140 -16.13 -32.27 27.21
N ARG A 141 -15.14 -32.78 27.96
CA ARG A 141 -15.25 -34.10 28.59
C ARG A 141 -15.96 -33.93 29.94
N PRO A 142 -17.04 -34.69 30.22
CA PRO A 142 -17.62 -34.68 31.55
C PRO A 142 -16.56 -35.11 32.55
N PHE A 143 -16.47 -34.40 33.66
CA PHE A 143 -15.61 -34.78 34.78
C PHE A 143 -16.08 -36.14 35.25
N ALA A 144 -15.29 -37.20 35.02
CA ALA A 144 -15.64 -38.52 35.50
C ALA A 144 -15.77 -38.44 37.03
N SER A 145 -16.99 -38.64 37.53
CA SER A 145 -17.25 -38.85 38.95
C SER A 145 -16.40 -40.02 39.41
N SER A 146 -15.43 -39.73 40.30
CA SER A 146 -14.62 -40.74 40.99
C SER A 146 -15.47 -41.61 41.91
#